data_AF-Q4U934-F1
#
_entry.id   AF-Q4U934-F1
#
_cell.length_a   1.000
_cell.length_b   1.000
_cell.length_c   1.000
_cell.angle_alpha   90.00
_cell.angle_beta   90.00
_cell.angle_gamma   90.00
#
_symmetry.space_group_name_H-M   'P 1'
#
loop_
_entity.id
_entity.type
_entity.pdbx_description
1 polymer ?
#
loop_
_entity_poly.entity_id
_entity_poly.type
_entity_poly.pdbx_seq_one_letter_code
_entity_poly.pdbx_strand_id
1 'polypeptide(L)'
;MSSEGCAEEVDEEEILLNSVIKETWTCHFTPKGSPIGCKEDTKVVGHDCKYCRLRFCIKHRAPETHGCNPKPVKLTKHGRPKGKK
;
A
#
# COMPACT_ATOMS: atom_id res chain seq x y z
N MET A 1 32.90 -5.70 32.60
CA MET A 1 31.81 -6.27 31.77
C MET A 1 30.50 -5.76 32.35
N SER A 2 29.55 -5.47 31.45
CA SER A 2 28.12 -5.29 31.74
C SER A 2 27.77 -3.95 32.40
N SER A 3 26.84 -3.14 31.90
CA SER A 3 25.83 -3.37 30.87
C SER A 3 25.18 -2.02 30.55
N GLU A 4 25.34 -1.54 29.32
CA GLU A 4 24.60 -0.40 28.78
C GLU A 4 23.23 -0.91 28.34
N GLY A 5 22.21 -0.65 29.17
CA GLY A 5 20.82 -0.85 28.79
C GLY A 5 20.24 0.50 28.36
N CYS A 6 20.36 0.84 27.08
CA CYS A 6 19.58 1.93 26.49
C CYS A 6 18.14 1.45 26.41
N ALA A 7 17.30 1.91 27.34
CA ALA A 7 15.86 1.93 27.08
C ALA A 7 15.67 2.90 25.91
N GLU A 8 15.34 2.35 24.74
CA GLU A 8 15.00 3.13 23.56
C GLU A 8 13.69 3.85 23.89
N GLU A 9 13.78 5.17 24.08
CA GLU A 9 12.61 6.06 24.15
C GLU A 9 11.79 5.75 22.90
N VAL A 10 10.60 5.16 23.05
CA VAL A 10 9.71 4.92 21.90
C VAL A 10 9.14 6.28 21.52
N ASP A 11 9.90 6.98 20.68
CA ASP A 11 9.61 8.32 20.25
C ASP A 11 8.24 8.34 19.57
N GLU A 12 7.35 9.24 20.00
CA GLU A 12 5.98 9.33 19.48
C GLU A 12 5.95 9.59 17.97
N GLU A 13 7.03 10.18 17.44
CA GLU A 13 7.27 10.33 16.00
C GLU A 13 7.45 9.00 15.26
N GLU A 14 8.09 7.99 15.87
CA GLU A 14 8.27 6.65 15.29
C GLU A 14 6.93 5.92 15.18
N ILE A 15 6.02 6.12 16.13
CA ILE A 15 4.67 5.54 16.09
C ILE A 15 3.87 6.14 14.92
N LEU A 16 3.97 7.45 14.72
CA LEU A 16 3.34 8.15 13.60
C LEU A 16 3.94 7.71 12.26
N LEU A 17 5.26 7.60 12.17
CA LEU A 17 5.96 7.13 10.97
C LEU A 17 5.55 5.69 10.64
N ASN A 18 5.52 4.80 11.63
CA ASN A 18 5.13 3.40 11.45
C ASN A 18 3.68 3.25 10.99
N SER A 19 2.78 4.16 11.37
CA SER A 19 1.38 4.16 10.89
C SER A 19 1.30 4.48 9.39
N VAL A 20 1.97 5.55 8.95
CA VAL A 20 2.01 5.96 7.52
C VAL A 20 2.71 4.92 6.67
N ILE A 21 3.81 4.37 7.20
CA ILE A 21 4.59 3.33 6.55
C ILE A 21 3.76 2.05 6.35
N LYS A 22 3.01 1.62 7.38
CA LYS A 22 2.10 0.45 7.28
C LYS A 22 0.99 0.67 6.27
N GLU A 23 0.45 1.88 6.17
CA GLU A 23 -0.62 2.20 5.22
C GLU A 23 -0.13 2.10 3.76
N THR A 24 1.14 2.43 3.50
CA THR A 24 1.70 2.39 2.13
C THR A 24 2.21 1.02 1.69
N TRP A 25 2.35 0.04 2.60
CA TRP A 25 3.04 -1.23 2.35
C TRP A 25 2.13 -2.46 2.37
N THR A 26 0.89 -2.33 1.92
CA THR A 26 -0.06 -3.46 1.82
C THR A 26 -0.55 -3.66 0.39
N CYS A 27 -0.92 -4.90 0.06
CA CYS A 27 -1.45 -5.23 -1.25
C CYS A 27 -2.93 -4.82 -1.37
N HIS A 28 -3.24 -3.93 -2.31
CA HIS A 28 -4.60 -3.43 -2.55
C HIS A 28 -5.54 -4.39 -3.29
N PHE A 29 -5.20 -5.68 -3.40
CA PHE A 29 -6.03 -6.65 -4.10
C PHE A 29 -7.26 -7.04 -3.26
N THR A 30 -8.44 -6.84 -3.83
CA THR A 30 -9.72 -7.33 -3.30
C THR A 30 -10.41 -8.23 -4.33
N PRO A 31 -10.73 -9.50 -3.99
CA PRO A 31 -11.42 -10.40 -4.91
C PRO A 31 -12.87 -9.94 -5.15
N LYS A 32 -13.38 -10.09 -6.37
CA LYS A 32 -14.81 -9.89 -6.63
C LYS A 32 -15.62 -10.97 -5.91
N GLY A 33 -16.46 -10.56 -4.96
CA GLY A 33 -17.30 -11.48 -4.18
C GLY A 33 -16.71 -11.90 -2.84
N SER A 34 -15.53 -11.40 -2.44
CA SER A 34 -14.99 -11.58 -1.10
C SER A 34 -14.70 -10.23 -0.44
N PRO A 35 -15.16 -9.97 0.79
CA PRO A 35 -14.77 -8.78 1.55
C PRO A 35 -13.33 -8.86 2.07
N ILE A 36 -12.70 -10.04 1.99
CA ILE A 36 -11.34 -10.28 2.48
C ILE A 36 -10.36 -10.00 1.35
N GLY A 37 -9.60 -8.91 1.50
CA GLY A 37 -8.49 -8.55 0.62
C GLY A 37 -7.22 -9.37 0.89
N CYS A 38 -6.23 -9.17 0.04
CA CYS A 38 -4.89 -9.73 0.22
C CYS A 38 -4.23 -9.11 1.46
N LYS A 39 -3.70 -9.94 2.36
CA LYS A 39 -2.98 -9.52 3.58
C LYS A 39 -1.46 -9.49 3.41
N GLU A 40 -0.96 -9.68 2.18
CA GLU A 40 0.48 -9.75 1.93
C GLU A 40 1.09 -8.33 1.94
N ASP A 41 2.10 -8.17 2.78
CA ASP A 41 2.90 -6.96 2.86
C ASP A 41 3.74 -6.74 1.60
N THR A 42 3.85 -5.47 1.23
CA THR A 42 4.57 -4.99 0.06
C THR A 42 5.73 -4.06 0.45
N LYS A 43 6.17 -4.17 1.72
CA LYS A 43 7.28 -3.42 2.32
C LYS A 43 8.57 -3.62 1.55
N VAL A 44 8.90 -4.87 1.24
CA VAL A 44 10.15 -5.23 0.56
C VAL A 44 9.96 -5.23 -0.95
N VAL A 45 8.88 -5.85 -1.44
CA VAL A 45 8.59 -5.94 -2.88
C VAL A 45 7.12 -5.66 -3.14
N GLY A 46 6.85 -4.44 -3.61
CA GLY A 46 5.55 -4.03 -4.12
C GLY A 46 5.65 -3.40 -5.48
N HIS A 47 4.61 -3.58 -6.28
CA HIS A 47 4.53 -3.05 -7.63
C HIS A 47 3.31 -2.15 -7.79
N ASP A 48 3.53 -0.93 -8.27
CA ASP A 48 2.48 0.05 -8.52
C ASP A 48 1.92 -0.13 -9.93
N CYS A 49 0.61 -0.36 -10.03
CA CYS A 49 -0.03 -0.56 -11.32
C CYS A 49 -0.08 0.76 -12.12
N LYS A 50 0.39 0.75 -13.37
CA LYS A 50 0.45 1.96 -14.22
C LYS A 50 -0.93 2.56 -14.54
N TYR A 51 -1.99 1.74 -14.47
CA TYR A 51 -3.34 2.15 -14.84
C TYR A 51 -4.14 2.69 -13.64
N CYS A 52 -4.18 1.94 -12.53
CA CYS A 52 -4.96 2.32 -11.34
C CYS A 52 -4.12 2.97 -10.23
N ARG A 53 -2.78 2.97 -10.35
CA ARG A 53 -1.82 3.54 -9.39
C ARG A 53 -1.95 3.01 -7.96
N LEU A 54 -2.45 1.78 -7.83
CA LEU A 54 -2.50 1.06 -6.56
C LEU A 54 -1.30 0.12 -6.45
N ARG A 55 -0.87 -0.15 -5.22
CA ARG A 55 0.25 -1.04 -4.90
C ARG A 55 -0.22 -2.47 -4.69
N PHE A 56 0.48 -3.42 -5.29
CA PHE A 56 0.17 -4.85 -5.20
C PHE A 56 1.42 -5.68 -4.88
N CYS A 57 1.24 -6.82 -4.22
CA CYS A 57 2.31 -7.80 -4.03
C CYS A 57 2.67 -8.49 -5.36
N ILE A 58 3.76 -9.25 -5.36
CA ILE A 58 4.28 -9.95 -6.55
C ILE A 58 3.20 -10.82 -7.23
N LYS A 59 2.34 -11.47 -6.44
CA LYS A 59 1.26 -12.35 -6.92
C LYS A 59 0.13 -11.59 -7.64
N HIS A 60 -0.14 -10.35 -7.22
CA HIS A 60 -1.25 -9.53 -7.74
C HIS A 60 -0.80 -8.35 -8.61
N ARG A 61 0.50 -8.28 -8.96
CA ARG A 61 1.07 -7.18 -9.75
C ARG A 61 0.48 -7.06 -11.16
N ALA A 62 0.02 -8.18 -11.72
CA ALA A 62 -0.49 -8.22 -13.08
C ALA A 62 -1.87 -7.56 -13.15
N PRO A 63 -2.14 -6.68 -14.13
CA PRO A 63 -3.42 -5.98 -14.25
C PRO A 63 -4.62 -6.92 -14.38
N GLU A 64 -4.42 -8.09 -14.99
CA GLU A 64 -5.46 -9.13 -15.13
C GLU A 64 -5.84 -9.73 -13.77
N THR A 65 -4.87 -9.96 -12.88
CA THR A 65 -5.10 -10.61 -11.58
C THR A 65 -5.95 -9.78 -10.63
N HIS A 66 -5.77 -8.45 -10.61
CA HIS A 66 -6.57 -7.54 -9.78
C HIS A 66 -7.72 -6.87 -10.54
N GLY A 67 -8.03 -7.32 -11.77
CA GLY A 67 -9.16 -6.81 -12.55
C GLY A 67 -9.05 -5.32 -12.87
N CYS A 68 -7.85 -4.87 -13.25
CA CYS A 68 -7.58 -3.46 -13.52
C CYS A 68 -8.42 -2.93 -14.68
N ASN A 69 -8.99 -1.73 -14.51
CA ASN A 69 -9.59 -1.01 -15.62
C ASN A 69 -8.48 -0.36 -16.47
N PRO A 70 -8.37 -0.64 -17.78
CA PRO A 70 -7.33 -0.07 -18.64
C PRO A 70 -7.48 1.43 -18.88
N LYS A 71 -8.60 2.05 -18.47
CA LYS A 71 -8.79 3.49 -18.59
C LYS A 71 -7.91 4.22 -17.58
N PRO A 72 -6.95 5.05 -18.02
CA PRO A 72 -6.15 5.84 -17.08
C PRO A 72 -7.07 6.75 -16.25
N VAL A 73 -6.82 6.80 -14.95
CA VAL A 73 -7.62 7.62 -14.05
C VAL A 73 -7.47 9.08 -14.46
N LYS A 74 -8.57 9.73 -14.88
CA LYS A 74 -8.55 11.15 -15.22
C LYS A 74 -8.25 11.93 -13.95
N LEU A 75 -7.09 12.56 -13.87
CA LEU A 75 -6.74 13.43 -12.75
C LEU A 75 -7.35 14.82 -12.98
N THR A 76 -7.73 15.49 -11.89
CA THR A 76 -8.00 16.93 -11.94
C THR A 76 -6.69 17.69 -12.18
N LYS A 77 -6.77 19.00 -12.48
CA LYS A 77 -5.57 19.84 -12.63
C LYS A 77 -4.61 19.80 -11.42
N HIS A 78 -5.12 19.37 -10.25
CA HIS A 78 -4.38 19.22 -8.99
C HIS A 78 -3.93 17.78 -8.71
N GLY A 79 -3.95 16.88 -9.71
CA GLY A 79 -3.49 15.50 -9.54
C GLY A 79 -4.44 14.58 -8.79
N ARG A 80 -5.63 15.05 -8.36
CA ARG A 80 -6.61 14.22 -7.65
C ARG A 80 -7.38 13.33 -8.63
N PRO A 81 -7.49 12.01 -8.40
CA PRO A 81 -8.30 11.14 -9.26
C PRO A 81 -9.77 11.58 -9.26
N LYS A 82 -10.32 11.84 -10.44
CA LYS A 82 -11.68 12.35 -10.64
C LYS A 82 -12.66 11.16 -10.62
N GLY A 83 -13.43 11.03 -9.55
CA GLY A 83 -14.62 10.18 -9.49
C GLY A 83 -14.45 8.80 -8.85
N LYS A 84 -14.06 8.73 -7.57
CA LYS A 84 -14.56 7.66 -6.71
C LYS A 84 -15.74 8.24 -5.92
N LYS A 85 -16.96 7.87 -6.32
CA LYS A 85 -18.20 8.20 -5.62
C LYS A 85 -18.58 6.99 -4.78
#